data_AF-A0A963TP55-F1
#
_entry.id   AF-A0A963TP55-F1
#
_cell.length_a   1.000
_cell.length_b   1.000
_cell.length_c   1.000
_cell.angle_alpha   90.00
_cell.angle_beta   90.00
_cell.angle_gamma   90.00
#
_symmetry.space_group_name_H-M   'P 1'
#
loop_
_entity.id
_entity.type
_entity.pdbx_description
1 polymer ?
#
loop_
_entity_poly.entity_id
_entity_poly.type
_entity_poly.pdbx_seq_one_letter_code
_entity_poly.pdbx_strand_id
1 'polypeptide(L)' 'LVGKFRARSFVPLALACAGGGIVAVYAVGVPWMSAVGRIGFGPAALASLAFVPGDIIKALIAAKIVQAVQRGYPLGPA' A
#
# COMPACT_ATOMS: atom_id res chain seq x y z
N LEU A 1 -0.18 27.35 7.54
CA LEU A 1 -0.58 26.27 6.60
C LEU A 1 -1.00 25.03 7.41
N VAL A 2 -2.07 25.12 8.20
CA VAL A 2 -2.59 23.96 8.95
C VAL A 2 -3.61 23.26 8.08
N GLY A 3 -3.21 22.17 7.43
CA GLY A 3 -4.10 21.34 6.63
C GLY A 3 -5.16 20.71 7.54
N LYS A 4 -6.44 21.01 7.27
CA LYS A 4 -7.57 20.29 7.88
C LYS A 4 -7.43 18.80 7.60
N PHE A 5 -6.98 18.00 8.58
CA PHE A 5 -7.06 16.55 8.54
C PHE A 5 -8.54 16.16 8.70
N ARG A 6 -9.29 16.30 7.61
CA ARG A 6 -10.65 15.79 7.52
C ARG A 6 -10.57 14.27 7.49
N ALA A 7 -11.42 13.59 8.25
CA ALA A 7 -11.60 12.14 8.13
C ALA A 7 -11.78 11.80 6.64
N ARG A 8 -10.75 11.18 6.05
CA ARG A 8 -10.73 10.91 4.61
C ARG A 8 -11.71 9.77 4.34
N SER A 9 -12.44 9.85 3.24
CA SER A 9 -13.26 8.76 2.76
C SER A 9 -12.42 7.49 2.56
N PHE A 10 -13.05 6.32 2.53
CA PHE A 10 -12.36 5.04 2.41
C PHE A 10 -11.50 4.92 1.14
N VAL A 11 -12.00 5.40 0.00
CA VAL A 11 -11.34 5.29 -1.31
C VAL A 11 -9.93 5.92 -1.35
N PRO A 12 -9.72 7.20 -0.96
CA PRO A 12 -8.38 7.78 -0.96
C PRO A 12 -7.42 7.10 0.04
N LEU A 13 -7.93 6.54 1.15
CA LEU A 13 -7.11 5.74 2.07
C LEU A 13 -6.65 4.43 1.41
N ALA A 14 -7.56 3.72 0.75
CA ALA A 14 -7.24 2.50 0.02
C ALA A 14 -6.21 2.76 -1.10
N LEU A 15 -6.35 3.86 -1.84
CA LEU A 15 -5.37 4.26 -2.85
C LEU A 15 -4.00 4.61 -2.24
N ALA A 16 -3.96 5.28 -1.09
CA ALA A 16 -2.70 5.57 -0.40
C ALA A 16 -2.02 4.29 0.12
N CYS A 17 -2.80 3.36 0.70
CA CYS A 17 -2.32 2.05 1.14
C CYS A 17 -1.82 1.21 -0.05
N ALA A 18 -2.51 1.24 -1.18
CA ALA A 18 -2.08 0.55 -2.39
C ALA A 18 -0.79 1.18 -2.97
N GLY A 19 -0.69 2.50 -3.03
CA GLY A 19 0.50 3.18 -3.52
C GLY A 19 1.75 2.84 -2.69
N GLY A 20 1.66 2.94 -1.37
CA GLY A 20 2.79 2.62 -0.49
C GLY A 20 3.06 1.12 -0.33
N GLY A 21 2.02 0.32 -0.13
CA GLY A 21 2.15 -1.10 0.22
C GLY A 21 2.27 -2.04 -0.98
N ILE A 22 1.84 -1.62 -2.17
CA ILE A 22 1.86 -2.44 -3.39
C ILE A 22 2.88 -1.85 -4.36
N VAL A 23 2.64 -0.63 -4.83
CA VAL A 23 3.45 -0.03 -5.91
C VAL A 23 4.91 0.15 -5.49
N ALA A 24 5.15 0.77 -4.33
CA ALA A 24 6.52 0.96 -3.85
C ALA A 24 7.23 -0.38 -3.55
N VAL A 25 6.49 -1.37 -3.05
CA VAL A 25 7.04 -2.69 -2.75
C VAL A 25 7.43 -3.44 -4.01
N TYR A 26 6.61 -3.47 -5.06
CA TYR A 26 6.98 -4.13 -6.32
C TYR A 26 8.08 -3.37 -7.08
N ALA A 27 8.10 -2.04 -6.99
CA ALA A 27 9.14 -1.23 -7.61
C ALA A 27 10.54 -1.57 -7.09
N VAL A 28 10.67 -1.94 -5.81
CA VAL A 28 11.95 -2.37 -5.21
C VAL A 28 12.11 -3.89 -5.23
N GLY A 29 11.03 -4.63 -5.00
CA GLY A 29 11.03 -6.08 -4.88
C GLY A 29 11.33 -6.80 -6.19
N VAL A 30 10.78 -6.35 -7.33
CA VAL A 30 11.01 -6.99 -8.64
C VAL A 30 12.48 -6.85 -9.08
N PRO A 31 13.13 -5.67 -9.01
CA PRO A 31 14.56 -5.56 -9.27
C PRO A 31 15.42 -6.41 -8.34
N TRP A 32 15.10 -6.44 -7.05
CA TRP A 32 15.82 -7.26 -6.08
C TRP A 32 15.69 -8.75 -6.38
N MET A 33 14.47 -9.22 -6.66
CA MET A 33 14.19 -10.61 -7.02
C MET A 33 14.90 -11.00 -8.32
N SER A 34 14.93 -10.11 -9.31
CA SER A 34 15.68 -10.35 -10.56
C SER A 34 17.19 -10.46 -10.30
N ALA A 35 17.76 -9.56 -9.50
CA ALA A 35 19.18 -9.55 -9.18
C ALA A 35 19.64 -10.80 -8.39
N VAL A 36 18.88 -11.19 -7.35
CA VAL A 36 19.23 -12.33 -6.48
C VAL A 36 18.86 -13.66 -7.13
N GLY A 37 17.67 -13.76 -7.71
CA GLY A 37 17.19 -14.98 -8.37
C GLY A 37 17.88 -15.26 -9.71
N ARG A 38 18.66 -14.30 -10.24
CA ARG A 38 19.29 -14.37 -11.58
C ARG A 38 18.29 -14.71 -12.69
N ILE A 39 17.04 -14.31 -12.50
CA ILE A 39 15.95 -14.42 -13.47
C ILE A 39 15.73 -13.08 -14.15
N GLY A 40 15.27 -13.10 -15.40
CA GLY A 40 14.90 -11.86 -16.09
C GLY A 40 13.78 -11.09 -15.38
N PHE A 41 13.69 -9.78 -15.63
CA PHE A 41 12.66 -8.91 -15.05
C PHE A 41 11.23 -9.36 -15.38
N GLY A 42 10.98 -9.90 -16.58
CA GLY A 42 9.67 -10.39 -16.99
C GLY A 42 9.15 -11.54 -16.10
N PRO A 43 9.91 -12.65 -15.97
CA PRO A 43 9.58 -13.73 -15.03
C PRO A 43 9.43 -13.27 -13.58
N ALA A 44 10.29 -12.36 -13.09
CA ALA A 44 10.19 -11.82 -11.73
C ALA A 44 8.89 -11.02 -11.52
N ALA A 45 8.47 -10.23 -12.52
CA ALA A 45 7.21 -9.51 -12.50
C ALA A 45 6.00 -10.45 -12.58
N LEU A 46 6.07 -11.50 -13.40
CA LEU A 46 5.01 -12.53 -13.49
C LEU A 46 4.83 -13.28 -12.17
N ALA A 47 5.93 -13.69 -11.53
CA ALA A 47 5.88 -14.34 -10.21
C ALA A 47 5.26 -13.40 -9.15
N SER A 48 5.54 -12.11 -9.25
CA SER A 48 5.00 -11.08 -8.37
C SER A 48 3.48 -10.92 -8.49
N LEU A 49 2.88 -11.20 -9.65
CA LEU A 49 1.42 -11.09 -9.85
C LEU A 49 0.61 -12.03 -8.95
N ALA A 50 1.19 -13.16 -8.53
CA ALA A 50 0.52 -14.11 -7.63
C ALA A 50 0.17 -13.49 -6.26
N PHE A 51 0.89 -12.44 -5.84
CA PHE A 51 0.69 -11.77 -4.56
C PHE A 51 -0.33 -10.61 -4.64
N VAL A 52 -0.63 -10.11 -5.84
CA VAL A 52 -1.56 -8.98 -6.07
C VAL A 52 -2.94 -9.19 -5.43
N PRO A 53 -3.61 -10.36 -5.55
CA PRO A 53 -4.91 -10.57 -4.92
C PRO A 53 -4.86 -10.41 -3.39
N GLY A 54 -3.83 -10.96 -2.74
CA GLY A 54 -3.62 -10.83 -1.30
C GLY A 54 -3.31 -9.40 -0.88
N ASP A 55 -2.56 -8.68 -1.70
CA ASP A 55 -2.17 -7.30 -1.43
C ASP A 55 -3.35 -6.32 -1.56
N ILE A 56 -4.27 -6.58 -2.49
CA ILE A 56 -5.54 -5.84 -2.56
C ILE A 56 -6.33 -6.01 -1.27
N ILE A 57 -6.47 -7.26 -0.79
CA ILE A 57 -7.19 -7.53 0.48
C ILE A 57 -6.51 -6.80 1.64
N LYS A 58 -5.18 -6.88 1.75
CA LYS A 58 -4.42 -6.15 2.78
C LYS A 58 -4.63 -4.64 2.69
N ALA A 59 -4.60 -4.05 1.50
CA ALA A 59 -4.79 -2.62 1.31
C ALA A 59 -6.20 -2.16 1.72
N LEU A 60 -7.23 -2.95 1.43
CA LEU A 60 -8.60 -2.67 1.87
C LEU A 60 -8.73 -2.75 3.40
N ILE A 61 -8.14 -3.78 4.03
CA ILE A 61 -8.11 -3.92 5.49
C ILE A 61 -7.36 -2.73 6.11
N ALA A 62 -6.18 -2.39 5.59
CA ALA A 62 -5.39 -1.26 6.07
C ALA A 62 -6.18 0.05 5.98
N ALA A 63 -6.88 0.30 4.88
CA ALA A 63 -7.72 1.49 4.74
C ALA A 63 -8.87 1.54 5.75
N LYS A 64 -9.48 0.39 6.09
CA LYS A 64 -10.49 0.31 7.16
C LYS A 64 -9.87 0.60 8.53
N ILE A 65 -8.69 0.04 8.82
CA ILE A 65 -7.97 0.29 10.07
C ILE A 65 -7.64 1.77 10.19
N VAL A 66 -7.10 2.41 9.15
CA VAL A 66 -6.80 3.85 9.16
C VAL A 66 -8.07 4.67 9.40
N GLN A 67 -9.20 4.30 8.79
CA GLN A 67 -10.47 4.97 9.06
C GLN A 67 -10.93 4.81 10.51
N ALA A 68 -10.76 3.62 11.10
CA ALA A 68 -11.09 3.37 12.50
C ALA A 68 -10.20 4.19 13.44
N VAL A 69 -8.89 4.25 13.16
CA VAL A 69 -7.92 5.05 13.92
C VAL A 69 -8.25 6.53 13.83
N GLN A 70 -8.55 7.07 12.63
CA GLN A 70 -8.94 8.48 12.46
C GLN A 70 -10.21 8.86 13.23
N ARG A 71 -11.11 7.90 13.47
CA ARG A 71 -12.33 8.10 14.26
C ARG A 71 -12.10 8.00 15.76
N GLY A 72 -11.29 7.03 16.21
CA GLY A 72 -10.98 6.81 17.62
C GLY A 72 -9.96 7.79 18.20
N TYR A 73 -9.03 8.26 17.36
CA TYR A 73 -8.02 9.25 17.69
C TYR A 73 -7.98 10.32 16.60
N PRO A 74 -8.89 11.32 16.65
CA PRO A 74 -8.70 12.51 15.85
C PRO A 74 -7.40 13.16 16.33
N LEU A 75 -6.33 13.02 15.55
CA LEU A 75 -5.03 13.63 15.82
C LEU A 75 -5.21 15.16 15.76
N GLY A 76 -5.64 15.74 16.89
CA GLY A 76 -5.62 17.17 17.13
C GLY A 76 -4.17 17.65 17.29
N PRO A 77 -3.87 18.92 16.98
CA PRO A 77 -2.53 19.45 17.16
C PRO A 77 -2.16 19.37 18.66
N ALA A 78 -1.01 18.76 18.94
CA ALA A 78 -0.30 18.97 20.20
C ALA A 78 0.22 20.41 20.27
#